data_AF-A0A068VN80-F1
#
_entry.id   AF-A0A068VN80-F1
#
_cell.length_a   1.000
_cell.length_b   1.000
_cell.length_c   1.000
_cell.angle_alpha   90.00
_cell.angle_beta   90.00
_cell.angle_gamma   90.00
#
_symmetry.space_group_name_H-M   'P 1'
#
loop_
_entity.id
_entity.type
_entity.pdbx_description
1 polymer ?
#
loop_
_entity_poly.entity_id
_entity_poly.type
_entity_poly.pdbx_seq_one_letter_code
_entity_poly.pdbx_strand_id
1 'polypeptide(L)'
;IRESHSKKSEAFLAYVSEGLLKLQNWDMAMKFQRKNGSLFNSPSATAAAAINVRNPSCLNYLYSVIDKFGPAVPAVYPLDIYARLCLVDNLEKMGISQYFTNEIQCVLDDTYRCWLQGEEDIFAETSHCALAFRLLRKHGYDISSGNC
;
A
#
# COMPACT_ATOMS: atom_id res chain seq x y z
N ILE A 1 -18.81 0.20 -17.84
CA ILE A 1 -19.49 0.18 -16.51
C ILE A 1 -19.57 -1.23 -15.91
N ARG A 2 -19.96 -2.26 -16.68
CA ARG A 2 -20.07 -3.65 -16.19
C ARG A 2 -18.71 -4.28 -15.84
N GLU A 3 -17.67 -4.04 -16.64
CA GLU A 3 -16.31 -4.55 -16.39
C GLU A 3 -15.61 -3.90 -15.20
N SER A 4 -15.82 -2.60 -14.96
CA SER A 4 -15.21 -1.91 -13.81
C SER A 4 -15.82 -2.37 -12.48
N HIS A 5 -17.10 -2.75 -12.48
CA HIS A 5 -17.73 -3.41 -11.33
C HIS A 5 -17.17 -4.80 -11.07
N SER A 6 -16.94 -5.60 -12.13
CA SER A 6 -16.31 -6.94 -12.00
C SER A 6 -14.92 -6.85 -11.39
N LYS A 7 -14.07 -5.94 -11.89
CA LYS A 7 -12.70 -5.77 -11.38
C LYS A 7 -12.63 -5.35 -9.91
N LYS A 8 -13.50 -4.42 -9.48
CA LYS A 8 -13.57 -4.01 -8.07
C LYS A 8 -14.05 -5.16 -7.17
N SER A 9 -15.03 -5.93 -7.65
CA SER A 9 -15.51 -7.12 -6.94
C SER A 9 -14.42 -8.19 -6.82
N GLU A 10 -13.68 -8.44 -7.90
CA GLU A 10 -12.53 -9.37 -7.91
C GLU A 10 -11.44 -8.93 -6.94
N ALA A 11 -11.06 -7.66 -6.95
CA ALA A 11 -10.07 -7.10 -6.02
C ALA A 11 -10.51 -7.24 -4.57
N PHE A 12 -11.79 -6.95 -4.27
CA PHE A 12 -12.35 -7.12 -2.93
C PHE A 12 -12.30 -8.58 -2.48
N LEU A 13 -12.74 -9.53 -3.32
CA LEU A 13 -12.69 -10.97 -3.00
C LEU A 13 -11.25 -11.47 -2.84
N ALA A 14 -10.30 -10.95 -3.61
CA ALA A 14 -8.89 -11.27 -3.43
C ALA A 14 -8.34 -10.74 -2.10
N TYR A 15 -8.76 -9.54 -1.69
CA TYR A 15 -8.37 -8.94 -0.42
C TYR A 15 -8.87 -9.74 0.79
N VAL A 16 -10.11 -10.25 0.75
CA VAL A 16 -10.70 -11.07 1.83
C VAL A 16 -10.54 -12.58 1.62
N SER A 17 -9.52 -12.98 0.86
CA SER A 17 -9.32 -14.36 0.41
C SER A 17 -9.16 -15.38 1.55
N GLU A 18 -8.70 -14.95 2.72
CA GLU A 18 -8.59 -15.79 3.92
C GLU A 18 -9.94 -16.31 4.40
N GLY A 19 -11.03 -15.56 4.17
CA GLY A 19 -12.39 -15.94 4.56
C GLY A 19 -13.10 -16.82 3.54
N LEU A 20 -12.55 -16.97 2.33
CA LEU A 20 -13.23 -17.61 1.19
C LEU A 20 -12.77 -19.06 0.95
N LEU A 21 -11.64 -19.48 1.55
CA LEU A 21 -11.12 -20.86 1.52
C LEU A 21 -11.19 -21.49 0.11
N LYS A 22 -11.91 -22.61 -0.05
CA LYS A 22 -12.03 -23.36 -1.32
C LYS A 22 -12.90 -22.68 -2.37
N LEU A 23 -13.68 -21.65 -2.01
CA LEU A 23 -14.51 -20.90 -2.95
C LEU A 23 -13.68 -19.84 -3.70
N GLN A 24 -12.44 -19.60 -3.26
CA GLN A 24 -11.58 -18.59 -3.84
C GLN A 24 -10.99 -19.05 -5.16
N ASN A 25 -11.11 -18.20 -6.19
CA ASN A 25 -10.36 -18.35 -7.42
C ASN A 25 -8.95 -17.77 -7.22
N TRP A 26 -7.99 -18.64 -6.93
CA TRP A 26 -6.60 -18.23 -6.68
C TRP A 26 -5.89 -17.67 -7.92
N ASP A 27 -6.20 -18.17 -9.13
CA ASP A 27 -5.63 -17.62 -10.36
C ASP A 27 -6.07 -16.17 -10.58
N MET A 28 -7.30 -15.83 -10.17
CA MET A 28 -7.78 -14.44 -10.15
C MET A 28 -7.10 -13.63 -9.04
N ALA A 29 -7.03 -14.17 -7.81
CA ALA A 29 -6.45 -13.47 -6.67
C ALA A 29 -4.97 -13.12 -6.87
N MET A 30 -4.20 -14.03 -7.48
CA MET A 30 -2.77 -13.84 -7.72
C MET A 30 -2.46 -12.72 -8.73
N LYS A 31 -3.45 -12.23 -9.49
CA LYS A 31 -3.30 -11.02 -10.34
C LYS A 31 -3.04 -9.75 -9.52
N PHE A 32 -3.34 -9.77 -8.23
CA PHE A 32 -3.14 -8.65 -7.30
C PHE A 32 -1.89 -8.79 -6.43
N GLN A 33 -0.99 -9.72 -6.77
CA GLN A 33 0.30 -9.86 -6.09
C GLN A 33 1.18 -8.64 -6.38
N ARG A 34 1.65 -7.99 -5.31
CA ARG A 34 2.56 -6.85 -5.35
C ARG A 34 4.00 -7.30 -5.58
N LYS A 35 4.89 -6.37 -5.92
CA LYS A 35 6.32 -6.64 -6.17
C LYS A 35 7.03 -7.28 -4.98
N ASN A 36 6.59 -6.95 -3.76
CA ASN A 36 7.12 -7.54 -2.51
C ASN A 36 6.65 -8.98 -2.25
N GLY A 37 5.79 -9.54 -3.11
CA GLY A 37 5.25 -10.89 -2.98
C GLY A 37 3.95 -10.98 -2.18
N SER A 38 3.50 -9.89 -1.56
CA SER A 38 2.23 -9.84 -0.82
C SER A 38 1.01 -9.76 -1.74
N LEU A 39 -0.13 -10.20 -1.23
CA LEU A 39 -1.43 -9.74 -1.71
C LEU A 39 -1.82 -8.49 -0.91
N PHE A 40 -1.93 -7.35 -1.59
CA PHE A 40 -2.39 -6.07 -1.02
C PHE A 40 -1.66 -5.62 0.26
N ASN A 41 -0.38 -5.97 0.44
CA ASN A 41 0.34 -5.74 1.71
C ASN A 41 -0.35 -6.39 2.93
N SER A 42 -1.30 -7.31 2.75
CA SER A 42 -2.04 -8.00 3.83
C SER A 42 -1.37 -9.33 4.18
N PRO A 43 -0.83 -9.50 5.40
CA PRO A 43 -0.31 -10.78 5.83
C PRO A 43 -1.35 -11.90 5.86
N SER A 44 -2.63 -11.61 6.19
CA SER A 44 -3.69 -12.64 6.22
C SER A 44 -3.99 -13.19 4.83
N ALA A 45 -4.24 -12.31 3.86
CA ALA A 45 -4.51 -12.68 2.47
C ALA A 45 -3.29 -13.41 1.86
N THR A 46 -2.08 -12.92 2.16
CA THR A 46 -0.84 -13.53 1.65
C THR A 46 -0.60 -14.92 2.26
N ALA A 47 -0.90 -15.13 3.54
CA ALA A 47 -0.83 -16.44 4.19
C ALA A 47 -1.83 -17.42 3.57
N ALA A 48 -3.06 -16.98 3.31
CA ALA A 48 -4.05 -17.80 2.63
C ALA A 48 -3.58 -18.22 1.23
N ALA A 49 -2.98 -17.30 0.46
CA ALA A 49 -2.37 -17.60 -0.83
C ALA A 49 -1.17 -18.56 -0.71
N ALA A 50 -0.30 -18.37 0.28
CA ALA A 50 0.86 -19.25 0.49
C ALA A 50 0.43 -20.70 0.78
N ILE A 51 -0.63 -20.90 1.55
CA ILE A 51 -1.16 -22.24 1.87
C ILE A 51 -1.76 -22.93 0.64
N ASN A 52 -2.53 -22.19 -0.17
CA ASN A 52 -3.30 -22.78 -1.27
C ASN A 52 -2.53 -22.86 -2.59
N VAL A 53 -1.73 -21.84 -2.90
CA VAL A 53 -1.01 -21.70 -4.18
C VAL A 53 0.45 -22.16 -4.06
N ARG A 54 1.01 -22.17 -2.84
CA ARG A 54 2.43 -22.50 -2.58
C ARG A 54 3.41 -21.58 -3.32
N ASN A 55 3.04 -20.30 -3.47
CA ASN A 55 3.86 -19.28 -4.13
C ASN A 55 5.06 -18.89 -3.25
N PRO A 56 6.32 -19.02 -3.72
CA PRO A 56 7.51 -18.68 -2.95
C PRO A 56 7.61 -17.20 -2.57
N SER A 57 7.15 -16.28 -3.42
CA SER A 57 7.16 -14.84 -3.13
C SER A 57 6.23 -14.48 -1.97
N CYS A 58 5.07 -15.15 -1.86
CA CYS A 58 4.18 -15.01 -0.70
C CYS A 58 4.89 -15.44 0.59
N LEU A 59 5.61 -16.57 0.56
CA LEU A 59 6.37 -17.04 1.72
C LEU A 59 7.51 -16.09 2.09
N ASN A 60 8.26 -15.60 1.10
CA ASN A 60 9.34 -14.63 1.32
C ASN A 60 8.82 -13.34 1.97
N TYR A 61 7.65 -12.85 1.52
CA TYR A 61 6.98 -11.73 2.16
C TYR A 61 6.66 -12.03 3.63
N LEU A 62 6.02 -13.16 3.93
CA LEU A 62 5.65 -13.53 5.30
C LEU A 62 6.88 -13.67 6.21
N TYR A 63 7.97 -14.28 5.72
CA TYR A 63 9.23 -14.34 6.46
C TYR A 63 9.80 -12.95 6.73
N SER A 64 9.73 -12.02 5.76
CA SER A 64 10.19 -10.64 5.97
C SER A 64 9.38 -9.89 7.05
N VAL A 65 8.08 -10.18 7.15
CA VAL A 65 7.20 -9.60 8.17
C VAL A 65 7.53 -10.19 9.54
N ILE A 66 7.70 -11.51 9.63
CA ILE A 66 8.07 -12.20 10.89
C ILE A 66 9.46 -11.78 11.36
N ASP A 67 10.42 -11.63 10.46
CA ASP A 67 11.76 -11.16 10.80
C ASP A 67 11.73 -9.76 11.43
N LYS A 68 10.84 -8.89 10.94
CA LYS A 68 10.68 -7.52 11.45
C LYS A 68 9.86 -7.41 12.74
N PHE A 69 8.79 -8.18 12.89
CA PHE A 69 7.81 -8.02 13.98
C PHE A 69 7.79 -9.20 14.98
N GLY A 70 8.58 -10.24 14.74
CA GLY A 70 8.62 -11.45 15.56
C GLY A 70 7.34 -12.29 15.41
N PRO A 71 6.79 -12.84 16.51
CA PRO A 71 5.65 -13.76 16.44
C PRO A 71 4.31 -13.08 16.11
N ALA A 72 4.25 -11.75 16.12
CA ALA A 72 3.07 -10.99 15.77
C ALA A 72 3.26 -10.30 14.41
N VAL A 73 2.18 -10.09 13.67
CA VAL A 73 2.20 -9.38 12.38
C VAL A 73 1.13 -8.29 12.36
N PRO A 74 1.37 -7.15 11.69
CA PRO A 74 0.35 -6.12 11.52
C PRO A 74 -0.74 -6.57 10.53
N ALA A 75 -1.83 -5.81 10.45
CA ALA A 75 -2.86 -6.06 9.44
C ALA A 75 -2.40 -5.69 8.01
N VAL A 76 -1.49 -4.72 7.87
CA VAL A 76 -0.95 -4.24 6.59
C VAL A 76 0.55 -3.92 6.74
N TYR A 77 1.37 -4.33 5.77
CA TYR A 77 2.80 -4.00 5.71
C TYR A 77 3.38 -4.10 4.28
N PRO A 78 4.22 -3.16 3.82
CA PRO A 78 4.55 -1.87 4.43
C PRO A 78 3.38 -0.88 4.43
N LEU A 79 3.44 0.12 5.32
CA LEU A 79 2.48 1.22 5.46
C LEU A 79 3.18 2.57 5.75
N ASP A 80 4.51 2.59 5.78
CA ASP A 80 5.31 3.68 6.31
C ASP A 80 5.16 4.98 5.51
N ILE A 81 5.17 4.93 4.17
CA ILE A 81 4.98 6.12 3.33
C ILE A 81 3.61 6.76 3.60
N TYR A 82 2.54 5.95 3.53
CA TYR A 82 1.19 6.45 3.75
C TYR A 82 0.98 6.97 5.18
N ALA A 83 1.49 6.26 6.19
CA ALA A 83 1.40 6.69 7.58
C ALA A 83 2.13 8.03 7.81
N ARG A 84 3.32 8.22 7.23
CA ARG A 84 4.06 9.49 7.30
C ARG A 84 3.30 10.63 6.62
N LEU A 85 2.68 10.38 5.46
CA LEU A 85 1.85 11.39 4.79
C LEU A 85 0.60 11.76 5.60
N CYS A 86 -0.07 10.77 6.21
CA CYS A 86 -1.18 11.01 7.13
C CYS A 86 -0.74 11.85 8.34
N LEU A 87 0.46 11.60 8.88
CA LEU A 87 1.01 12.41 9.96
C LEU A 87 1.20 13.87 9.52
N VAL A 88 1.86 14.10 8.37
CA VAL A 88 2.03 15.46 7.81
C VAL A 88 0.68 16.15 7.65
N ASP A 89 -0.28 15.49 7.03
CA ASP A 89 -1.62 16.05 6.80
C ASP A 89 -2.33 16.43 8.10
N ASN A 90 -2.22 15.59 9.14
CA ASN A 90 -2.80 15.90 10.45
C ASN A 90 -2.11 17.08 11.13
N LEU A 91 -0.78 17.17 11.07
CA LEU A 91 -0.02 18.30 11.63
C LEU A 91 -0.43 19.62 10.97
N GLU A 92 -0.63 19.62 9.64
CA GLU A 92 -1.10 20.78 8.91
C GLU A 92 -2.54 21.16 9.27
N LYS A 93 -3.44 20.18 9.35
CA LYS A 93 -4.86 20.39 9.72
C LYS A 93 -5.01 20.92 11.15
N MET A 94 -4.12 20.52 12.06
CA MET A 94 -4.09 20.99 13.44
C MET A 94 -3.44 22.38 13.58
N GLY A 95 -2.84 22.93 12.52
CA GLY A 95 -2.17 24.24 12.56
C GLY A 95 -0.88 24.26 13.38
N ILE A 96 -0.24 23.10 13.57
CA ILE A 96 1.00 22.95 14.36
C ILE A 96 2.20 22.53 13.51
N SER A 97 2.06 22.46 12.18
CA SER A 97 3.11 22.03 11.27
C SER A 97 4.38 22.89 11.31
N GLN A 98 4.26 24.17 11.69
CA GLN A 98 5.39 25.11 11.81
C GLN A 98 6.49 24.66 12.80
N TYR A 99 6.16 23.79 13.75
CA TYR A 99 7.12 23.24 14.71
C TYR A 99 7.87 22.02 14.17
N PHE A 100 7.47 21.49 13.00
CA PHE A 100 7.98 20.25 12.40
C PHE A 100 8.43 20.46 10.95
N THR A 101 8.82 21.68 10.59
CA THR A 101 9.10 22.05 9.19
C THR A 101 10.17 21.16 8.56
N ASN A 102 11.24 20.83 9.30
CA ASN A 102 12.32 19.99 8.81
C ASN A 102 11.87 18.52 8.63
N GLU A 103 11.13 18.00 9.60
CA GLU A 103 10.61 16.63 9.58
C GLU A 103 9.60 16.44 8.44
N ILE A 104 8.72 17.42 8.24
CA ILE A 104 7.75 17.45 7.13
C ILE A 104 8.50 17.49 5.80
N GLN A 105 9.50 18.36 5.67
CA GLN A 105 10.31 18.45 4.44
C GLN A 105 10.97 17.11 4.12
N CYS A 106 11.60 16.44 5.10
CA CYS A 106 12.19 15.11 4.90
C CYS A 106 11.17 14.06 4.44
N VAL A 107 9.95 14.06 4.98
CA VAL A 107 8.87 13.16 4.54
C VAL A 107 8.48 13.42 3.10
N LEU A 108 8.34 14.70 2.73
CA LEU A 108 7.93 15.08 1.38
C LEU A 108 9.04 14.80 0.36
N ASP A 109 10.31 15.00 0.71
CA ASP A 109 11.46 14.69 -0.15
C ASP A 109 11.57 13.19 -0.43
N ASP A 110 11.39 12.34 0.59
CA ASP A 110 11.33 10.89 0.42
C ASP A 110 10.13 10.49 -0.45
N THR A 111 8.95 11.07 -0.19
CA THR A 111 7.75 10.80 -0.98
C THR A 111 7.92 11.22 -2.43
N TYR A 112 8.56 12.36 -2.69
CA TYR A 112 8.85 12.85 -4.03
C TYR A 112 9.78 11.90 -4.79
N ARG A 113 10.81 11.37 -4.11
CA ARG A 113 11.71 10.36 -4.69
C ARG A 113 10.94 9.10 -5.10
N CYS A 114 10.09 8.58 -4.20
CA CYS A 114 9.23 7.43 -4.49
C CYS A 114 8.22 7.72 -5.63
N TRP A 115 7.69 8.95 -5.69
CA TRP A 115 6.80 9.40 -6.75
C TRP A 115 7.49 9.35 -8.12
N LEU A 116 8.71 9.92 -8.21
CA LEU A 116 9.50 9.92 -9.45
C LEU A 116 9.89 8.50 -9.89
N GLN A 117 10.08 7.58 -8.94
CA GLN A 117 10.40 6.18 -9.21
C GLN A 117 9.19 5.33 -9.60
N GLY A 118 7.96 5.85 -9.49
CA GLY A 118 6.77 5.06 -9.75
C GLY A 118 6.53 3.97 -8.71
N GLU A 119 6.88 4.23 -7.44
CA GLU A 119 6.81 3.22 -6.38
C GLU A 119 5.38 2.73 -6.13
N GLU A 120 5.22 1.41 -6.09
CA GLU A 120 3.91 0.76 -6.02
C GLU A 120 3.14 1.18 -4.75
N ASP A 121 3.84 1.43 -3.64
CA ASP A 121 3.21 1.84 -2.37
C ASP A 121 2.48 3.20 -2.45
N ILE A 122 2.84 4.06 -3.42
CA ILE A 122 2.13 5.33 -3.69
C ILE A 122 0.95 5.11 -4.65
N PHE A 123 1.16 4.35 -5.73
CA PHE A 123 0.23 4.28 -6.86
C PHE A 123 -0.79 3.14 -6.77
N ALA A 124 -0.55 2.11 -5.97
CA ALA A 124 -1.43 0.94 -5.87
C ALA A 124 -2.80 1.27 -5.25
N GLU A 125 -2.89 2.30 -4.42
CA GLU A 125 -4.12 2.72 -3.75
C GLU A 125 -4.45 4.18 -4.05
N THR A 126 -5.69 4.44 -4.46
CA THR A 126 -6.14 5.79 -4.83
C THR A 126 -6.02 6.78 -3.67
N SER A 127 -6.26 6.33 -2.44
CA SER A 127 -6.09 7.13 -1.22
C SER A 127 -4.64 7.56 -1.01
N HIS A 128 -3.68 6.66 -1.25
CA HIS A 128 -2.25 6.94 -1.14
C HIS A 128 -1.83 7.96 -2.21
N CYS A 129 -2.17 7.69 -3.48
CA CYS A 129 -1.82 8.56 -4.61
C CYS A 129 -2.40 9.97 -4.42
N ALA A 130 -3.68 10.07 -4.06
CA ALA A 130 -4.35 11.36 -3.88
C ALA A 130 -3.75 12.17 -2.73
N LEU A 131 -3.41 11.52 -1.61
CA LEU A 131 -2.79 12.18 -0.47
C LEU A 131 -1.37 12.66 -0.80
N ALA A 132 -0.55 11.80 -1.40
CA ALA A 132 0.81 12.14 -1.85
C ALA A 132 0.78 13.31 -2.84
N PHE A 133 -0.07 13.23 -3.87
CA PHE A 133 -0.25 14.27 -4.87
C PHE A 133 -0.61 15.61 -4.24
N ARG A 134 -1.61 15.63 -3.36
CA ARG A 134 -2.05 16.87 -2.72
C ARG A 134 -0.93 17.49 -1.89
N LEU A 135 -0.25 16.70 -1.06
CA LEU A 135 0.81 17.21 -0.18
C LEU A 135 2.01 17.71 -0.97
N LEU A 136 2.51 16.93 -1.93
CA LEU A 136 3.61 17.33 -2.79
C LEU A 136 3.30 18.63 -3.58
N ARG A 137 2.12 18.70 -4.22
CA ARG A 137 1.72 19.90 -4.96
C ARG A 137 1.53 21.12 -4.05
N LYS A 138 0.98 20.94 -2.84
CA LYS A 138 0.83 22.02 -1.85
C LYS A 138 2.18 22.60 -1.41
N HIS A 139 3.22 21.77 -1.32
CA HIS A 139 4.56 22.16 -0.90
C HIS A 139 5.50 22.54 -2.08
N GLY A 140 4.96 22.70 -3.29
CA GLY A 140 5.70 23.25 -4.43
C GLY A 140 6.54 22.25 -5.22
N TYR A 141 6.38 20.95 -5.00
CA TYR A 141 7.05 19.92 -5.81
C TYR A 141 6.44 19.84 -7.22
N ASP A 142 7.30 19.69 -8.22
CA ASP A 142 6.88 19.55 -9.62
C ASP A 142 6.41 18.12 -9.91
N ILE A 143 5.09 17.93 -9.95
CA ILE A 143 4.44 16.65 -10.23
C ILE A 143 3.26 16.81 -11.21
N SER A 144 3.03 15.82 -12.06
CA SER A 144 1.87 15.79 -12.96
C SER A 144 0.71 15.01 -12.35
N SER A 145 -0.53 15.39 -12.67
CA SER A 145 -1.71 14.61 -12.29
C SER A 145 -1.83 13.31 -13.08
N GLY A 146 -1.17 13.17 -14.24
CA GLY A 146 -1.29 11.98 -15.10
C GLY A 146 -0.58 10.72 -14.58
N ASN A 147 0.12 10.83 -13.45
CA ASN A 147 0.71 9.68 -12.76
C ASN A 147 -0.27 9.05 -11.75
N CYS A 148 -1.35 9.74 -11.40
CA CYS A 148 -2.57 9.17 -10.81
C CYS A 148 -3.67 9.15 -11.90
#